data_AF-A0A9D2I5M4-F1
#
_entry.id   AF-A0A9D2I5M4-F1
#
_cell.length_a   1.000
_cell.length_b   1.000
_cell.length_c   1.000
_cell.angle_alpha   90.00
_cell.angle_beta   90.00
_cell.angle_gamma   90.00
#
_symmetry.space_group_name_H-M   'P 1'
#
loop_
_entity.id
_entity.type
_entity.pdbx_description
1 polymer ?
#
loop_
_entity_poly.entity_id
_entity_poly.type
_entity_poly.pdbx_seq_one_letter_code
_entity_poly.pdbx_strand_id
1 'polypeptide(L)'
;MIKAVLEIHGYAEGATGSPKAILKTAYQAGMIKDEELWIHALQERNNVTHSYNQEIALSIVRRAKEQFYPMFCGLKDEIERNWL
;
A
#
# COMPACT_ATOMS: atom_id res chain seq x y z
N MET A 1 2.14 9.12 3.28
CA MET A 1 0.84 9.09 3.98
C MET A 1 0.86 8.07 5.11
N ILE A 2 0.82 6.74 4.84
CA ILE A 2 0.84 5.69 5.88
C ILE A 2 1.92 5.93 6.95
N LYS A 3 3.18 6.11 6.54
CA LYS A 3 4.31 6.36 7.44
C LYS A 3 4.05 7.53 8.40
N ALA A 4 3.64 8.68 7.86
CA ALA A 4 3.43 9.90 8.65
C ALA A 4 2.28 9.73 9.65
N VAL A 5 1.20 9.07 9.24
CA VAL A 5 0.07 8.77 10.15
C VAL A 5 0.54 7.83 11.26
N LEU A 6 1.28 6.77 10.94
CA LEU A 6 1.84 5.86 11.95
C LEU A 6 2.77 6.59 12.94
N GLU A 7 3.62 7.50 12.46
CA GLU A 7 4.51 8.31 13.33
C GLU A 7 3.72 9.18 14.30
N ILE A 8 2.64 9.83 13.85
CA ILE A 8 1.77 10.67 14.70
C ILE A 8 1.09 9.83 15.79
N HIS A 9 0.68 8.60 15.46
CA HIS A 9 -0.04 7.69 16.36
C HIS A 9 0.88 6.80 17.23
N GLY A 10 2.16 7.15 17.35
CA GLY A 10 3.09 6.48 18.27
C GLY A 10 3.76 5.21 17.73
N TYR A 11 3.58 4.89 16.45
CA TYR A 11 4.25 3.75 15.78
C TYR A 11 5.58 4.15 15.14
N ALA A 12 6.26 5.20 15.63
CA ALA A 12 7.45 5.77 14.99
C ALA A 12 8.54 4.73 14.70
N GLU A 13 8.85 3.82 15.64
CA GLU A 13 9.86 2.77 15.43
C GLU A 13 9.48 1.81 14.30
N GLY A 14 8.21 1.37 14.22
CA GLY A 14 7.70 0.51 13.13
C GLY A 14 7.45 1.26 11.82
N ALA A 15 7.32 2.58 11.87
CA ALA A 15 7.23 3.47 10.72
C ALA A 15 8.61 3.80 10.11
N THR A 16 9.69 3.46 10.82
CA THR A 16 11.05 3.56 10.29
C THR A 16 11.48 2.24 9.66
N GLY A 17 11.89 2.26 8.39
CA GLY A 17 12.38 1.05 7.70
C GLY A 17 11.97 0.95 6.23
N SER A 18 12.09 -0.25 5.69
CA SER A 18 11.70 -0.55 4.30
C SER A 18 10.18 -0.37 4.09
N PRO A 19 9.71 -0.12 2.85
CA PRO A 19 8.28 -0.04 2.56
C PRO A 19 7.49 -1.26 3.06
N LYS A 20 8.09 -2.45 2.99
CA LYS A 20 7.50 -3.69 3.50
C LYS A 20 7.33 -3.68 5.03
N ALA A 21 8.32 -3.16 5.76
CA ALA A 21 8.23 -3.05 7.22
C ALA A 21 7.10 -2.09 7.63
N ILE A 22 7.00 -0.94 6.95
CA ILE A 22 5.95 0.05 7.19
C ILE A 22 4.56 -0.55 6.93
N LEU A 23 4.39 -1.32 5.85
CA LEU A 23 3.11 -2.00 5.56
C LEU A 23 2.75 -3.03 6.63
N LYS A 24 3.73 -3.81 7.11
CA LYS A 24 3.52 -4.77 8.19
C LYS A 24 3.07 -4.09 9.48
N THR A 25 3.71 -2.97 9.84
CA THR A 25 3.28 -2.18 11.00
C THR A 25 1.89 -1.60 10.79
N ALA A 26 1.56 -1.08 9.61
CA ALA A 26 0.22 -0.59 9.29
C ALA A 26 -0.85 -1.70 9.43
N TYR A 27 -0.52 -2.94 9.05
CA TYR A 27 -1.40 -4.09 9.21
C TYR A 27 -1.60 -4.46 10.68
N GLN A 28 -0.51 -4.56 11.44
CA GLN A 28 -0.55 -4.83 12.88
C GLN A 28 -1.32 -3.77 13.66
N ALA A 29 -1.22 -2.51 13.23
CA ALA A 29 -1.94 -1.39 13.81
C ALA A 29 -3.42 -1.34 13.36
N GLY A 30 -3.84 -2.19 12.42
CA GLY A 30 -5.20 -2.25 11.89
C GLY A 30 -5.54 -1.18 10.86
N MET A 31 -4.58 -0.37 10.41
CA MET A 31 -4.77 0.67 9.39
C MET A 31 -5.00 0.08 7.99
N ILE A 32 -4.37 -1.04 7.67
CA ILE A 32 -4.65 -1.80 6.46
C ILE A 32 -5.23 -3.17 6.85
N LYS A 33 -6.15 -3.69 6.03
CA LYS A 33 -6.86 -4.94 6.34
C LYS A 33 -6.33 -6.15 5.55
N ASP A 34 -5.76 -5.93 4.36
CA ASP A 34 -5.28 -6.98 3.46
C ASP A 34 -3.78 -6.82 3.21
N GLU A 35 -2.95 -7.34 4.10
CA GLU A 35 -1.48 -7.23 3.99
C GLU A 35 -0.95 -7.78 2.66
N GLU A 36 -1.49 -8.92 2.20
CA GLU A 36 -1.01 -9.60 0.99
C GLU A 36 -1.22 -8.73 -0.25
N LEU A 37 -2.38 -8.09 -0.39
CA LEU A 37 -2.66 -7.19 -1.49
C LEU A 37 -1.71 -6.00 -1.52
N TRP A 38 -1.40 -5.42 -0.36
CA TRP A 38 -0.45 -4.32 -0.23
C TRP A 38 0.99 -4.72 -0.57
N ILE A 39 1.42 -5.91 -0.14
CA ILE A 39 2.73 -6.46 -0.49
C ILE A 39 2.81 -6.75 -1.99
N HIS A 40 1.75 -7.30 -2.58
CA HIS A 40 1.67 -7.55 -4.02
C HIS A 40 1.73 -6.24 -4.81
N ALA A 41 1.00 -5.20 -4.40
CA ALA A 41 1.07 -3.87 -5.02
C ALA A 41 2.50 -3.28 -4.96
N LEU A 42 3.21 -3.47 -3.84
CA LEU A 42 4.60 -3.05 -3.68
C LEU A 42 5.54 -3.81 -4.63
N GLN A 43 5.31 -5.10 -4.86
CA GLN A 43 6.07 -5.90 -5.81
C GLN A 43 5.79 -5.50 -7.26
N GLU A 44 4.51 -5.32 -7.62
CA GLU A 44 4.10 -4.90 -8.97
C GLU A 44 4.69 -3.56 -9.37
N ARG A 45 4.86 -2.63 -8.42
CA ARG A 45 5.59 -1.38 -8.65
C ARG A 45 7.00 -1.62 -9.20
N ASN A 46 7.69 -2.67 -8.74
CA ASN A 46 9.04 -2.98 -9.23
C ASN A 46 9.01 -3.50 -10.69
N ASN A 47 7.92 -4.17 -11.09
CA ASN A 47 7.73 -4.73 -12.42
C ASN A 47 7.35 -3.68 -13.47
N VAL A 48 6.96 -2.46 -13.06
CA VAL A 48 6.68 -1.35 -14.00
C VAL A 48 7.90 -1.02 -14.88
N THR A 49 9.12 -1.32 -14.42
CA THR A 49 10.35 -1.18 -15.21
C THR A 49 10.39 -2.10 -16.45
N HIS A 50 9.55 -3.14 -16.49
CA HIS A 50 9.38 -4.06 -17.64
C HIS A 50 8.20 -3.69 -18.55
N SER A 51 7.64 -2.48 -18.43
CA SER A 51 6.47 -2.02 -19.19
C SER A 51 6.69 -1.84 -20.71
N TYR A 52 7.90 -2.11 -21.22
CA TYR A 52 8.18 -2.12 -22.66
C TYR A 52 7.47 -3.25 -23.40
N ASN A 53 7.03 -4.29 -22.67
CA ASN A 53 6.12 -5.30 -23.19
C ASN A 53 4.67 -4.82 -23.02
N GLN A 54 3.95 -4.64 -24.12
CA GLN A 54 2.56 -4.18 -24.16
C GLN A 54 1.62 -5.07 -23.32
N GLU A 55 1.81 -6.38 -23.32
CA GLU A 55 1.00 -7.32 -22.53
C GLU A 55 1.20 -7.08 -21.03
N ILE A 56 2.45 -6.88 -20.61
CA ILE A 56 2.80 -6.55 -19.22
C ILE A 56 2.18 -5.20 -18.85
N ALA A 57 2.32 -4.18 -19.71
CA ALA A 57 1.74 -2.86 -19.48
C ALA A 57 0.21 -2.90 -19.31
N LEU A 58 -0.50 -3.62 -20.18
CA LEU A 58 -1.96 -3.79 -20.08
C LEU A 58 -2.35 -4.52 -18.79
N SER A 59 -1.59 -5.53 -18.39
CA SER A 59 -1.82 -6.27 -17.15
C SER A 59 -1.66 -5.38 -15.90
N ILE A 60 -0.64 -4.51 -15.89
CA ILE A 60 -0.39 -3.54 -14.81
C ILE A 60 -1.54 -2.55 -14.74
N VAL A 61 -1.97 -1.98 -15.87
CA VAL A 61 -3.10 -1.04 -15.91
C VAL A 61 -4.38 -1.69 -15.39
N ARG A 62 -4.66 -2.93 -15.79
CA ARG A 62 -5.83 -3.66 -15.32
C ARG A 62 -5.80 -3.87 -13.80
N ARG A 63 -4.67 -4.38 -13.26
CA ARG A 63 -4.49 -4.58 -11.82
C ARG A 63 -4.59 -3.26 -11.04
N ALA A 64 -4.02 -2.19 -11.56
CA ALA A 64 -4.10 -0.86 -10.94
C ALA A 64 -5.55 -0.39 -10.81
N LYS A 65 -6.38 -0.57 -11.84
CA LYS A 65 -7.79 -0.15 -11.81
C LYS A 65 -8.67 -1.07 -10.98
N GLU A 66 -8.50 -2.39 -11.11
CA GLU A 66 -9.39 -3.38 -10.50
C GLU A 66 -9.05 -3.66 -9.03
N GLN A 67 -7.78 -3.56 -8.64
CA GLN A 67 -7.32 -3.97 -7.32
C GLN A 67 -6.73 -2.81 -6.52
N PHE A 68 -5.76 -2.09 -7.09
CA PHE A 68 -5.01 -1.09 -6.31
C PHE A 68 -5.81 0.18 -6.06
N TYR A 69 -6.60 0.64 -7.03
CA TYR A 69 -7.42 1.83 -6.84
C TYR A 69 -8.46 1.66 -5.72
N PRO A 70 -9.29 0.59 -5.68
CA PRO A 70 -10.17 0.32 -4.55
C PRO A 70 -9.42 0.18 -3.22
N MET A 71 -8.25 -0.49 -3.23
CA MET A 71 -7.38 -0.63 -2.06
C MET A 71 -6.95 0.73 -1.48
N PHE A 72 -6.52 1.67 -2.32
CA PHE A 72 -6.15 3.02 -1.89
C PHE A 72 -7.36 3.84 -1.40
N CYS A 73 -8.53 3.68 -2.03
CA CYS A 73 -9.76 4.32 -1.54
C CYS A 73 -10.12 3.81 -0.14
N GLY A 74 -10.07 2.49 0.08
CA GLY A 74 -10.32 1.90 1.39
C GLY A 74 -9.35 2.40 2.47
N LEU A 75 -8.05 2.54 2.14
CA LEU A 75 -7.10 3.15 3.06
C LEU A 75 -7.43 4.61 3.38
N LYS A 76 -7.79 5.40 2.37
CA LYS A 76 -8.17 6.80 2.57
C LYS A 76 -9.35 6.89 3.54
N ASP A 77 -10.40 6.12 3.31
CA ASP A 77 -11.59 6.15 4.15
C ASP A 77 -11.31 5.62 5.57
N GLU A 78 -10.40 4.65 5.73
CA GLU A 78 -9.98 4.18 7.06
C GLU A 78 -9.22 5.28 7.81
N ILE A 79 -8.26 5.95 7.14
CA ILE A 79 -7.50 7.04 7.73
C ILE A 79 -8.43 8.18 8.16
N GLU A 80 -9.38 8.56 7.30
CA GLU A 80 -10.34 9.63 7.60
C GLU A 80 -11.28 9.33 8.76
N ARG A 81 -11.60 8.05 8.99
CA ARG A 81 -12.55 7.64 10.05
C ARG A 81 -11.89 7.35 11.38
N ASN A 82 -10.69 6.78 11.37
CA ASN A 82 -10.09 6.15 12.55
C ASN A 82 -8.70 6.69 12.90
N TRP A 83 -8.07 7.50 12.03
CA TRP A 83 -6.69 7.95 12.19
C TRP A 83 -6.47 9.47 11.99
N LEU A 84 -7.53 10.23 11.75
CA LEU A 84 -7.57 11.69 11.80
C LEU A 84 -8.46 12.13 12.96
#